data_AF-A0AAF0J3A0-F1
#
_entry.id   AF-A0AAF0J3A0-F1
#
_cell.length_a   1.000
_cell.length_b   1.000
_cell.length_c   1.000
_cell.angle_alpha   90.00
_cell.angle_beta   90.00
_cell.angle_gamma   90.00
#
_symmetry.space_group_name_H-M   'P 1'
#
loop_
_entity.id
_entity.type
_entity.pdbx_description
1 polymer ?
#
loop_
_entity_poly.entity_id
_entity_poly.type
_entity_poly.pdbx_seq_one_letter_code
_entity_poly.pdbx_strand_id
1 'polypeptide(L)'
;MDTSPGEALKRVLSDATLLSVSPDQDTSEELTRPLVPLDAAEREAFEKRVASTKLSSNSDGLIALLRDHPELVSSQLAEKAERELAEKALPLPPTPSETVTSYASAPHGDDISSQSELFPKTKDGAPAIKTQRRLSQTVMQFPLPELSRLAGEKSRHASAHRVGTTPLSMSRSRSMSGEPNLGALGARPDYGDEKIVVAMVGLPARGKSFLSNKLMRYLRWREYKVRVFNVGQLRRAVARERDAAEWASSLQNAAFFDSHNSEALKVRETLAHECLEQLIKWLKTTGNVGIHDATNTTKARRRQIAERVAKEPGMRLVFLESICTDPSVVAANVEVKVHSQDPDYMNMRYDQARQDFWRRIQHYEAVYEPLDGDGTERHYSYCKIVDVGRTATMNQISSYLESQIAFYLLNLHIAPRNIFMSRHGESQFNLEGKIGGDSDLSERGWAYARALPKLIHDHIGDEELTVWHSSLRRTGQTASFLPYPKLVWKSLDELDAGVCDGMTYEEIATFYPEDSASRDEDKFNYRYRGGESYRDVVVRLEPVIMELERQTNILIIGHQAILRAL
;
A
#
# COMPACT_ATOMS: atom_id res chain seq x y z
N MET A 1 23.43 40.20 -17.56
CA MET A 1 22.38 40.22 -18.60
C MET A 1 21.10 39.82 -17.90
N ASP A 2 20.21 40.77 -17.65
CA ASP A 2 18.94 40.53 -16.98
C ASP A 2 18.00 39.79 -17.93
N THR A 3 18.05 38.46 -17.91
CA THR A 3 16.99 37.65 -18.51
C THR A 3 15.72 37.81 -17.69
N SER A 4 14.61 38.15 -18.32
CA SER A 4 13.33 38.25 -17.63
C SER A 4 12.99 36.91 -16.95
N PRO A 5 12.29 36.90 -15.79
CA PRO A 5 11.86 35.66 -15.12
C PRO A 5 11.16 34.64 -16.02
N GLY A 6 10.43 35.11 -17.04
CA GLY A 6 9.80 34.26 -18.05
C GLY A 6 10.78 33.62 -19.05
N GLU A 7 11.88 34.29 -19.39
CA GLU A 7 12.94 33.74 -20.24
C GLU A 7 13.83 32.76 -19.48
N ALA A 8 14.15 33.06 -18.21
CA ALA A 8 14.83 32.13 -17.32
C ALA A 8 14.02 30.85 -17.17
N LEU A 9 12.72 30.96 -16.87
CA LEU A 9 11.81 29.82 -16.78
C LEU A 9 11.73 29.04 -18.10
N LYS A 10 11.55 29.72 -19.25
CA LYS A 10 11.53 29.04 -20.56
C LYS A 10 12.83 28.31 -20.86
N ARG A 11 13.98 28.87 -20.49
CA ARG A 11 15.29 28.24 -20.67
C ARG A 11 15.41 26.97 -19.85
N VAL A 12 15.09 27.03 -18.56
CA VAL A 12 15.07 25.86 -17.67
C VAL A 12 14.10 24.78 -18.16
N LEU A 13 12.91 25.19 -18.62
CA LEU A 13 11.92 24.27 -19.17
C LEU A 13 12.30 23.73 -20.55
N SER A 14 13.12 24.44 -21.33
CA SER A 14 13.62 23.98 -22.64
C SER A 14 14.80 23.03 -22.54
N ASP A 15 15.61 23.14 -21.48
CA ASP A 15 16.68 22.19 -21.13
C ASP A 15 16.14 20.91 -20.45
N ALA A 16 14.83 20.63 -20.58
CA ALA A 16 14.09 19.51 -19.97
C ALA A 16 14.64 18.09 -20.28
N THR A 17 15.70 17.95 -21.05
CA THR A 17 16.58 16.75 -21.04
C THR A 17 17.33 16.54 -19.73
N LEU A 18 17.40 17.54 -18.83
CA LEU A 18 17.96 17.43 -17.47
C LEU A 18 16.89 17.27 -16.38
N LEU A 19 15.66 17.72 -16.65
CA LEU A 19 14.46 17.42 -15.85
C LEU A 19 13.74 16.15 -16.32
N SER A 20 14.23 15.53 -17.41
CA SER A 20 13.86 14.16 -17.78
C SER A 20 14.50 13.22 -16.78
N VAL A 21 13.86 13.16 -15.63
CA VAL A 21 13.80 11.94 -14.85
C VAL A 21 13.51 10.84 -15.86
N SER A 22 14.42 9.84 -15.97
CA SER A 22 14.20 8.68 -16.82
C SER A 22 12.74 8.22 -16.69
N PRO A 23 12.07 7.73 -17.74
CA PRO A 23 10.75 7.11 -17.60
C PRO A 23 10.67 6.12 -16.42
N ASP A 24 11.82 5.55 -16.04
CA ASP A 24 12.03 4.60 -14.94
C ASP A 24 12.60 5.21 -13.65
N GLN A 25 13.03 6.48 -13.61
CA GLN A 25 13.45 7.10 -12.35
C GLN A 25 12.20 7.55 -11.57
N ASP A 26 12.00 6.90 -10.43
CA ASP A 26 10.94 7.26 -9.49
C ASP A 26 11.37 8.45 -8.63
N THR A 27 10.82 9.64 -8.87
CA THR A 27 11.04 10.83 -8.03
C THR A 27 10.13 10.88 -6.79
N SER A 28 9.36 9.82 -6.56
CA SER A 28 8.51 9.69 -5.39
C SER A 28 9.41 9.47 -4.17
N GLU A 29 9.83 10.54 -3.50
CA GLU A 29 10.36 10.42 -2.14
C GLU A 29 9.24 9.87 -1.27
N GLU A 30 9.43 8.66 -0.73
CA GLU A 30 8.56 8.12 0.30
C GLU A 30 8.62 9.05 1.50
N LEU A 31 7.67 9.98 1.59
CA LEU A 31 7.42 10.74 2.82
C LEU A 31 6.67 9.81 3.78
N THR A 32 7.32 8.73 4.22
CA THR A 32 7.04 8.20 5.55
C THR A 32 7.26 9.35 6.52
N ARG A 33 6.49 9.42 7.62
CA ARG A 33 6.90 10.32 8.71
C ARG A 33 8.36 9.95 9.00
N PRO A 34 9.32 10.89 8.89
CA PRO A 34 10.69 10.55 9.22
C PRO A 34 10.64 9.93 10.61
N LEU A 35 11.10 8.69 10.73
CA LEU A 35 11.39 8.11 12.04
C LEU A 35 12.30 9.14 12.69
N VAL A 36 11.91 9.64 13.86
CA VAL A 36 12.80 10.47 14.66
C VAL A 36 14.06 9.61 14.82
N PRO A 37 15.23 10.04 14.32
CA PRO A 37 16.44 9.25 14.45
C PRO A 37 16.62 8.96 15.93
N LEU A 38 16.78 7.68 16.28
CA LEU A 38 17.12 7.30 17.64
C LEU A 38 18.30 8.15 18.10
N ASP A 39 18.24 8.67 19.31
CA ASP A 39 19.38 9.39 19.83
C ASP A 39 20.59 8.44 19.95
N ALA A 40 21.79 9.01 20.15
CA ALA A 40 23.01 8.22 20.19
C ALA A 40 22.98 7.11 21.26
N ALA A 41 22.28 7.35 22.38
CA ALA A 41 22.18 6.39 23.48
C ALA A 41 21.17 5.27 23.17
N GLU A 42 20.03 5.62 22.55
CA GLU A 42 19.03 4.67 22.08
C GLU A 42 19.58 3.77 20.97
N ARG A 43 20.40 4.33 20.07
CA ARG A 43 21.10 3.58 19.02
C ARG A 43 22.14 2.61 19.61
N GLU A 44 22.95 3.06 20.57
CA GLU A 44 23.89 2.18 21.27
C GLU A 44 23.18 1.05 22.03
N ALA A 45 22.04 1.36 22.68
CA ALA A 45 21.22 0.37 23.36
C ALA A 45 20.56 -0.63 22.38
N PHE A 46 20.14 -0.16 21.21
CA PHE A 46 19.67 -1.04 20.12
C PHE A 46 20.78 -1.97 19.64
N GLU A 47 21.97 -1.45 19.36
CA GLU A 47 23.12 -2.24 18.90
C GLU A 47 23.55 -3.31 19.92
N LYS A 48 23.63 -2.96 21.21
CA LYS A 48 23.90 -3.94 22.28
C LYS A 48 22.85 -5.04 22.33
N ARG A 49 21.57 -4.69 22.13
CA ARG A 49 20.47 -5.68 22.06
C ARG A 49 20.63 -6.58 20.84
N VAL A 50 20.83 -6.02 19.64
CA VAL A 50 21.02 -6.80 18.40
C VAL A 50 22.22 -7.74 18.52
N ALA A 51 23.36 -7.25 19.00
CA ALA A 51 24.58 -8.03 19.21
C ALA A 51 24.44 -9.16 20.25
N SER A 52 23.48 -9.02 21.17
CA SER A 52 23.16 -10.07 22.16
C SER A 52 22.20 -11.15 21.63
N THR A 53 21.59 -10.93 20.46
CA THR A 53 20.66 -11.87 19.83
C THR A 53 21.34 -12.76 18.78
N LYS A 54 20.70 -13.86 18.39
CA LYS A 54 21.16 -14.67 17.24
C LYS A 54 21.05 -13.94 15.89
N LEU A 55 20.40 -12.77 15.85
CA LEU A 55 20.29 -11.95 14.66
C LEU A 55 21.67 -11.46 14.19
N SER A 56 22.58 -11.16 15.13
CA SER A 56 23.97 -10.76 14.84
C SER A 56 24.87 -11.88 14.32
N SER A 57 24.37 -13.11 14.32
CA SER A 57 25.09 -14.33 13.91
C SER A 57 24.46 -15.03 12.71
N ASN A 58 23.39 -14.45 12.14
CA ASN A 58 22.77 -14.97 10.92
C ASN A 58 22.87 -13.92 9.83
N SER A 59 23.65 -14.22 8.79
CA SER A 59 23.80 -13.43 7.57
C SER A 59 22.47 -12.86 7.07
N ASP A 60 21.43 -13.68 6.98
CA ASP A 60 20.17 -13.28 6.34
C ASP A 60 19.36 -12.30 7.21
N GLY A 61 19.46 -12.43 8.53
CA GLY A 61 18.81 -11.54 9.49
C GLY A 61 19.50 -10.17 9.57
N LEU A 62 20.83 -10.16 9.49
CA LEU A 62 21.60 -8.91 9.47
C LEU A 62 21.43 -8.15 8.15
N ILE A 63 21.38 -8.87 7.03
CA ILE A 63 21.20 -8.27 5.71
C ILE A 63 19.80 -7.69 5.55
N ALA A 64 18.77 -8.37 6.06
CA ALA A 64 17.43 -7.80 6.12
C ALA A 64 17.42 -6.51 6.94
N LEU A 65 18.07 -6.51 8.11
CA LEU A 65 18.19 -5.32 8.95
C LEU A 65 18.96 -4.17 8.28
N LEU A 66 20.06 -4.46 7.59
CA LEU A 66 20.88 -3.48 6.86
C LEU A 66 20.17 -2.93 5.63
N ARG A 67 19.36 -3.75 4.95
CA ARG A 67 18.58 -3.35 3.77
C ARG A 67 17.43 -2.43 4.17
N ASP A 68 16.72 -2.79 5.23
CA ASP A 68 15.47 -2.13 5.60
C ASP A 68 15.71 -0.94 6.54
N HIS A 69 16.79 -0.96 7.34
CA HIS A 69 17.16 0.07 8.31
C HIS A 69 18.68 0.30 8.39
N PRO A 70 19.35 0.71 7.30
CA PRO A 70 20.79 0.98 7.29
C PRO A 70 21.21 2.04 8.32
N GLU A 71 20.31 2.97 8.65
CA GLU A 71 20.50 4.01 9.65
C GLU A 71 20.54 3.49 11.10
N LEU A 72 20.15 2.25 11.36
CA LEU A 72 20.13 1.65 12.70
C LEU A 72 21.36 0.77 12.99
N VAL A 73 22.23 0.59 12.00
CA VAL A 73 23.36 -0.34 12.08
C VAL A 73 24.68 0.41 11.87
N SER A 74 25.74 0.01 12.58
CA SER A 74 27.07 0.58 12.42
C SER A 74 27.82 -0.04 11.23
N SER A 75 28.82 0.68 10.69
CA SER A 75 29.67 0.17 9.60
C SER A 75 30.39 -1.14 9.97
N GLN A 76 30.68 -1.36 11.24
CA GLN A 76 31.31 -2.60 11.74
C GLN A 76 30.37 -3.81 11.69
N LEU A 77 29.07 -3.63 11.98
CA LEU A 77 28.10 -4.72 11.84
C LEU A 77 27.88 -5.06 10.36
N ALA A 78 27.87 -4.05 9.49
CA ALA A 78 27.76 -4.20 8.04
C ALA A 78 28.93 -5.01 7.46
N GLU A 79 30.17 -4.65 7.81
CA GLU A 79 31.36 -5.40 7.38
C GLU A 79 31.35 -6.86 7.84
N LYS A 80 30.77 -7.16 9.01
CA LYS A 80 30.67 -8.52 9.52
C LYS A 80 29.67 -9.37 8.73
N ALA A 81 28.53 -8.80 8.31
CA ALA A 81 27.58 -9.48 7.43
C ALA A 81 28.18 -9.80 6.06
N GLU A 82 28.93 -8.87 5.47
CA GLU A 82 29.57 -9.06 4.16
C GLU A 82 30.62 -10.19 4.20
N ARG A 83 31.38 -10.32 5.30
CA ARG A 83 32.34 -11.42 5.49
C ARG A 83 31.68 -12.78 5.63
N GLU A 84 30.61 -12.90 6.43
CA GLU A 84 29.89 -14.18 6.60
C GLU A 84 29.22 -14.67 5.31
N LEU A 85 28.83 -13.76 4.41
CA LEU A 85 28.26 -14.11 3.11
C LEU A 85 29.31 -14.70 2.15
N ALA A 86 30.51 -14.11 2.14
CA ALA A 86 31.61 -14.53 1.30
C ALA A 86 32.12 -15.94 1.68
N GLU A 87 32.04 -16.31 2.97
CA GLU A 87 32.47 -17.63 3.46
C GLU A 87 31.50 -18.77 3.15
N LYS A 88 30.20 -18.49 2.93
CA LYS A 88 29.18 -19.52 2.64
C LYS A 88 29.05 -19.91 1.16
N ALA A 89 29.67 -19.18 0.24
CA ALA A 89 29.64 -19.50 -1.18
C ALA A 89 30.64 -20.64 -1.52
N LEU A 90 30.19 -21.90 -1.50
CA LEU A 90 30.94 -23.05 -2.02
C LEU A 90 30.59 -23.34 -3.50
N PRO A 91 31.50 -23.97 -4.29
CA PRO A 91 31.37 -24.08 -5.75
C PRO A 91 30.38 -25.18 -6.21
N LEU A 92 29.78 -24.95 -7.37
CA LEU A 92 28.76 -25.78 -8.03
C LEU A 92 29.20 -27.26 -8.26
N PRO A 93 28.34 -28.26 -7.98
CA PRO A 93 28.61 -29.66 -8.28
C PRO A 93 28.24 -30.05 -9.75
N PRO A 94 28.83 -31.14 -10.28
CA PRO A 94 28.67 -31.55 -11.69
C PRO A 94 27.39 -32.33 -11.96
N THR A 95 26.90 -32.24 -13.20
CA THR A 95 25.70 -32.92 -13.75
C THR A 95 25.86 -34.45 -13.83
N PRO A 96 24.87 -35.26 -13.40
CA PRO A 96 24.84 -36.68 -13.70
C PRO A 96 23.85 -37.09 -14.81
N SER A 97 24.37 -38.03 -15.60
CA SER A 97 23.81 -38.86 -16.68
C SER A 97 22.48 -39.57 -16.41
N GLU A 98 21.72 -39.75 -17.48
CA GLU A 98 20.51 -40.55 -17.65
C GLU A 98 20.59 -41.98 -17.09
N THR A 99 19.54 -42.46 -16.42
CA THR A 99 18.79 -43.67 -16.83
C THR A 99 17.49 -43.87 -16.02
N VAL A 100 16.47 -44.30 -16.75
CA VAL A 100 15.05 -44.49 -16.42
C VAL A 100 14.82 -45.76 -15.61
N THR A 101 13.81 -45.81 -14.72
CA THR A 101 12.73 -46.83 -14.75
C THR A 101 11.60 -46.59 -13.76
N SER A 102 10.39 -46.75 -14.32
CA SER A 102 9.05 -46.65 -13.76
C SER A 102 8.73 -47.67 -12.67
N TYR A 103 7.83 -47.33 -11.73
CA TYR A 103 6.70 -48.19 -11.37
C TYR A 103 5.55 -47.37 -10.75
N ALA A 104 4.34 -47.82 -11.04
CA ALA A 104 3.09 -47.11 -10.86
C ALA A 104 2.25 -47.68 -9.70
N SER A 105 1.31 -46.84 -9.24
CA SER A 105 -0.08 -47.18 -8.89
C SER A 105 -0.49 -47.51 -7.43
N ALA A 106 -1.41 -46.66 -6.96
CA ALA A 106 -2.69 -46.93 -6.25
C ALA A 106 -2.73 -46.78 -4.70
N PRO A 107 -3.93 -46.59 -4.09
CA PRO A 107 -5.03 -45.67 -4.45
C PRO A 107 -5.60 -44.90 -3.23
N HIS A 108 -6.44 -43.89 -3.53
CA HIS A 108 -7.25 -43.10 -2.59
C HIS A 108 -8.28 -43.90 -1.78
N GLY A 109 -8.55 -43.45 -0.55
CA GLY A 109 -9.72 -43.78 0.24
C GLY A 109 -10.28 -42.52 0.91
N ASP A 110 -11.56 -42.24 0.63
CA ASP A 110 -12.37 -41.15 1.17
C ASP A 110 -12.92 -41.44 2.59
N ASP A 111 -13.49 -40.39 3.18
CA ASP A 111 -14.37 -40.30 4.36
C ASP A 111 -13.76 -40.33 5.76
N ILE A 112 -13.53 -39.13 6.35
CA ILE A 112 -13.88 -38.86 7.76
C ILE A 112 -14.38 -37.40 7.92
N SER A 113 -15.65 -37.26 8.28
CA SER A 113 -16.23 -36.05 8.89
C SER A 113 -15.56 -35.75 10.23
N SER A 114 -14.98 -34.56 10.40
CA SER A 114 -14.45 -34.12 11.71
C SER A 114 -14.99 -32.75 12.12
N GLN A 115 -15.69 -32.73 13.24
CA GLN A 115 -16.03 -31.53 14.00
C GLN A 115 -14.75 -31.04 14.70
N SER A 116 -14.42 -29.75 14.60
CA SER A 116 -13.20 -29.19 15.18
C SER A 116 -13.36 -28.88 16.68
N GLU A 117 -12.63 -29.57 17.54
CA GLU A 117 -12.37 -29.15 18.93
C GLU A 117 -11.06 -28.33 18.97
N LEU A 118 -11.15 -27.02 18.70
CA LEU A 118 -9.99 -26.12 18.60
C LEU A 118 -9.49 -25.54 19.94
N PHE A 119 -10.05 -25.95 21.08
CA PHE A 119 -9.63 -25.44 22.39
C PHE A 119 -9.68 -26.52 23.48
N PRO A 120 -8.61 -26.71 24.28
CA PRO A 120 -8.70 -27.53 25.48
C PRO A 120 -9.62 -26.86 26.51
N LYS A 121 -10.61 -27.61 27.02
CA LYS A 121 -11.48 -27.18 28.12
C LYS A 121 -10.65 -27.06 29.40
N THR A 122 -10.49 -25.84 29.90
CA THR A 122 -9.92 -25.59 31.22
C THR A 122 -10.90 -26.08 32.30
N LYS A 123 -10.42 -26.96 33.18
CA LYS A 123 -11.09 -27.26 34.45
C LYS A 123 -10.75 -26.17 35.47
N ASP A 124 -11.77 -25.85 36.26
CA ASP A 124 -11.77 -25.15 37.56
C ASP A 124 -11.90 -23.61 37.58
N GLY A 125 -13.06 -23.17 38.09
CA GLY A 125 -13.17 -22.11 39.10
C GLY A 125 -13.22 -20.64 38.64
N ALA A 126 -14.35 -20.17 38.11
CA ALA A 126 -14.63 -18.74 37.97
C ALA A 126 -15.20 -18.12 39.26
N PRO A 127 -15.01 -16.80 39.46
CA PRO A 127 -16.09 -15.95 39.94
C PRO A 127 -16.46 -14.88 38.90
N ALA A 128 -17.75 -14.57 38.86
CA ALA A 128 -18.41 -13.75 37.87
C ALA A 128 -17.98 -12.26 37.92
N ILE A 129 -17.74 -11.67 36.74
CA ILE A 129 -17.63 -10.22 36.55
C ILE A 129 -18.79 -9.73 35.68
N LYS A 130 -19.40 -8.64 36.15
CA LYS A 130 -20.65 -8.03 35.72
C LYS A 130 -20.63 -7.58 34.27
N THR A 131 -21.70 -7.92 33.56
CA THR A 131 -22.04 -7.55 32.19
C THR A 131 -22.28 -6.03 32.07
N GLN A 132 -21.58 -5.35 31.15
CA GLN A 132 -22.02 -4.06 30.61
C GLN A 132 -22.05 -4.10 29.07
N ARG A 133 -23.26 -3.84 28.56
CA ARG A 133 -23.68 -3.40 27.21
C ARG A 133 -22.97 -4.00 25.98
N ARG A 134 -23.59 -5.05 25.42
CA ARG A 134 -23.50 -5.42 24.00
C ARG A 134 -24.10 -4.30 23.13
N LEU A 135 -23.30 -3.73 22.23
CA LEU A 135 -23.81 -3.09 21.02
C LEU A 135 -24.20 -4.19 20.03
N SER A 136 -25.42 -4.11 19.52
CA SER A 136 -26.02 -5.07 18.60
C SER A 136 -25.25 -5.13 17.27
N GLN A 137 -24.74 -6.30 16.93
CA GLN A 137 -24.29 -6.64 15.58
C GLN A 137 -25.52 -7.01 14.74
N THR A 138 -25.91 -6.14 13.81
CA THR A 138 -26.82 -6.52 12.72
C THR A 138 -25.96 -6.92 11.53
N VAL A 139 -25.84 -8.24 11.30
CA VAL A 139 -25.32 -8.80 10.05
C VAL A 139 -26.45 -8.68 9.02
N MET A 140 -26.29 -7.81 8.03
CA MET A 140 -27.20 -7.71 6.88
C MET A 140 -26.98 -8.94 5.98
N GLN A 141 -27.76 -10.00 6.19
CA GLN A 141 -27.96 -11.08 5.22
C GLN A 141 -29.01 -10.62 4.20
N PHE A 142 -28.62 -10.50 2.93
CA PHE A 142 -29.56 -10.36 1.82
C PHE A 142 -30.16 -11.74 1.47
N PRO A 143 -31.49 -11.95 1.51
CA PRO A 143 -32.10 -13.16 0.98
C PRO A 143 -32.39 -13.01 -0.53
N LEU A 144 -32.00 -14.02 -1.31
CA LEU A 144 -32.43 -14.20 -2.70
C LEU A 144 -33.92 -14.60 -2.74
N PRO A 145 -34.77 -14.07 -3.64
CA PRO A 145 -36.19 -14.43 -3.69
C PRO A 145 -36.43 -15.78 -4.40
N GLU A 146 -37.11 -16.70 -3.73
CA GLU A 146 -37.73 -17.88 -4.33
C GLU A 146 -38.96 -17.48 -5.16
N LEU A 147 -38.99 -17.88 -6.45
CA LEU A 147 -40.15 -17.76 -7.32
C LEU A 147 -40.75 -19.15 -7.55
N SER A 148 -41.88 -19.44 -6.91
CA SER A 148 -42.79 -20.52 -7.29
C SER A 148 -44.17 -20.40 -6.67
N ARG A 149 -45.18 -20.31 -7.55
CA ARG A 149 -46.59 -20.77 -7.46
C ARG A 149 -47.73 -19.75 -7.17
N LEU A 150 -48.53 -19.60 -8.25
CA LEU A 150 -50.00 -19.56 -8.35
C LEU A 150 -50.71 -18.27 -7.88
N ALA A 151 -51.79 -17.74 -8.46
CA ALA A 151 -52.51 -17.84 -9.74
C ALA A 151 -53.74 -16.88 -9.64
N GLY A 152 -54.17 -16.28 -10.75
CA GLY A 152 -55.47 -15.57 -10.92
C GLY A 152 -55.46 -14.08 -10.55
N GLU A 153 -56.11 -13.12 -11.23
CA GLU A 153 -57.00 -13.09 -12.39
C GLU A 153 -57.00 -11.65 -12.99
N LYS A 154 -57.11 -11.58 -14.33
CA LYS A 154 -57.80 -10.58 -15.20
C LYS A 154 -57.80 -9.07 -14.85
N SER A 155 -57.22 -8.23 -15.70
CA SER A 155 -57.96 -7.38 -16.69
C SER A 155 -57.14 -6.19 -17.25
N ARG A 156 -56.84 -6.28 -18.56
CA ARG A 156 -56.82 -5.29 -19.67
C ARG A 156 -56.71 -3.76 -19.38
N HIS A 157 -55.68 -3.12 -19.95
CA HIS A 157 -55.69 -2.15 -21.10
C HIS A 157 -54.28 -1.50 -21.22
N ALA A 158 -53.48 -1.83 -22.25
CA ALA A 158 -53.07 -0.99 -23.42
C ALA A 158 -52.50 0.41 -23.06
N SER A 159 -51.35 0.91 -23.53
CA SER A 159 -50.50 0.58 -24.68
C SER A 159 -49.12 1.29 -24.61
N ALA A 160 -48.07 0.53 -24.92
CA ALA A 160 -46.92 0.82 -25.81
C ALA A 160 -46.07 2.12 -25.71
N HIS A 161 -44.79 1.98 -25.35
CA HIS A 161 -43.66 2.24 -26.27
C HIS A 161 -42.41 1.43 -25.88
N ARG A 162 -41.76 0.82 -26.89
CA ARG A 162 -40.68 -0.17 -26.81
C ARG A 162 -39.30 0.49 -26.66
N VAL A 163 -38.48 -0.04 -25.73
CA VAL A 163 -37.01 0.00 -25.77
C VAL A 163 -36.54 -1.26 -26.51
N GLY A 164 -35.71 -1.10 -27.54
CA GLY A 164 -35.09 -2.19 -28.25
C GLY A 164 -33.79 -2.62 -27.59
N THR A 165 -33.73 -3.85 -27.10
CA THR A 165 -32.49 -4.57 -26.80
C THR A 165 -32.43 -5.78 -27.73
N THR A 166 -31.55 -5.74 -28.73
CA THR A 166 -31.17 -6.92 -29.52
C THR A 166 -30.09 -7.70 -28.76
N PRO A 167 -30.25 -9.02 -28.56
CA PRO A 167 -29.20 -9.87 -27.99
C PRO A 167 -28.28 -10.33 -29.12
N LEU A 168 -26.98 -10.04 -29.01
CA LEU A 168 -25.97 -10.68 -29.87
C LEU A 168 -25.39 -11.88 -29.12
N SER A 169 -25.84 -13.05 -29.58
CA SER A 169 -25.20 -14.34 -29.43
C SER A 169 -23.74 -14.29 -29.90
N MET A 170 -22.82 -14.79 -29.08
CA MET A 170 -21.62 -15.46 -29.56
C MET A 170 -21.33 -16.68 -28.68
N SER A 171 -21.92 -17.80 -29.10
CA SER A 171 -21.43 -19.14 -28.79
C SER A 171 -20.07 -19.35 -29.45
N ARG A 172 -19.02 -19.52 -28.65
CA ARG A 172 -17.81 -20.25 -29.06
C ARG A 172 -17.51 -21.31 -28.02
N SER A 173 -17.96 -22.53 -28.32
CA SER A 173 -17.42 -23.76 -27.76
C SER A 173 -15.93 -23.84 -28.10
N ARG A 174 -15.05 -23.60 -27.13
CA ARG A 174 -13.67 -24.07 -27.21
C ARG A 174 -13.67 -25.52 -26.73
N SER A 175 -13.26 -26.42 -27.62
CA SER A 175 -12.85 -27.76 -27.26
C SER A 175 -11.78 -27.68 -26.18
N MET A 176 -12.06 -28.26 -25.01
CA MET A 176 -11.06 -28.51 -23.97
C MET A 176 -10.14 -29.62 -24.46
N SER A 177 -9.10 -29.28 -25.22
CA SER A 177 -7.92 -30.13 -25.32
C SER A 177 -7.23 -30.05 -23.97
N GLY A 178 -7.21 -31.18 -23.24
CA GLY A 178 -6.57 -31.30 -21.94
C GLY A 178 -5.05 -31.22 -22.06
N GLU A 179 -4.52 -30.01 -22.10
CA GLU A 179 -3.17 -29.75 -21.62
C GLU A 179 -3.24 -29.49 -20.11
N PRO A 180 -2.43 -30.18 -19.29
CA PRO A 180 -2.34 -29.86 -17.88
C PRO A 180 -1.85 -28.42 -17.73
N ASN A 181 -2.51 -27.63 -16.89
CA ASN A 181 -2.04 -26.29 -16.48
C ASN A 181 -0.67 -26.45 -15.77
N LEU A 182 0.41 -26.54 -16.54
CA LEU A 182 1.78 -26.44 -16.05
C LEU A 182 1.97 -25.04 -15.48
N GLY A 183 2.17 -24.94 -14.15
CA GLY A 183 2.69 -23.77 -13.43
C GLY A 183 2.46 -22.41 -14.10
N ALA A 184 1.22 -22.11 -14.50
CA ALA A 184 0.96 -20.94 -15.33
C ALA A 184 1.36 -19.68 -14.57
N LEU A 185 2.08 -18.77 -15.23
CA LEU A 185 2.35 -17.44 -14.68
C LEU A 185 1.02 -16.87 -14.18
N GLY A 186 0.98 -16.47 -12.91
CA GLY A 186 -0.22 -15.90 -12.29
C GLY A 186 -0.78 -14.82 -13.21
N ALA A 187 -1.98 -15.05 -13.74
CA ALA A 187 -2.59 -14.12 -14.68
C ALA A 187 -2.69 -12.76 -13.99
N ARG A 188 -2.09 -11.73 -14.59
CA ARG A 188 -2.31 -10.36 -14.13
C ARG A 188 -3.81 -10.12 -14.19
N PRO A 189 -4.47 -9.69 -13.10
CA PRO A 189 -5.84 -9.23 -13.20
C PRO A 189 -5.91 -8.19 -14.32
N ASP A 190 -6.96 -8.25 -15.14
CA ASP A 190 -7.21 -7.27 -16.20
C ASP A 190 -7.61 -5.94 -15.55
N TYR A 191 -6.61 -5.30 -14.95
CA TYR A 191 -6.65 -3.92 -14.51
C TYR A 191 -6.65 -3.11 -15.79
N GLY A 192 -7.84 -2.92 -16.37
CA GLY A 192 -8.00 -2.36 -17.71
C GLY A 192 -7.12 -1.14 -17.95
N ASP A 193 -6.83 -0.85 -19.21
CA ASP A 193 -6.01 0.27 -19.70
C ASP A 193 -6.51 1.68 -19.29
N GLU A 194 -7.31 1.80 -18.22
CA GLU A 194 -7.73 3.02 -17.58
C GLU A 194 -6.53 3.89 -17.21
N LYS A 195 -6.62 5.15 -17.60
CA LYS A 195 -5.65 6.19 -17.30
C LYS A 195 -6.34 7.27 -16.49
N ILE A 196 -5.93 7.44 -15.24
CA ILE A 196 -6.53 8.41 -14.33
C ILE A 196 -5.52 9.49 -13.96
N VAL A 197 -5.92 10.74 -14.12
CA VAL A 197 -5.27 11.90 -13.53
C VAL A 197 -5.96 12.20 -12.20
N VAL A 198 -5.23 12.08 -11.09
CA VAL A 198 -5.71 12.51 -9.77
C VAL A 198 -5.14 13.89 -9.49
N ALA A 199 -5.98 14.92 -9.52
CA ALA A 199 -5.57 16.29 -9.22
C ALA A 199 -5.84 16.61 -7.74
N MET A 200 -4.77 16.76 -6.96
CA MET A 200 -4.89 17.12 -5.54
C MET A 200 -5.43 18.54 -5.39
N VAL A 201 -6.31 18.77 -4.42
CA VAL A 201 -6.87 20.08 -4.07
C VAL A 201 -6.73 20.30 -2.56
N GLY A 202 -6.37 21.51 -2.14
CA GLY A 202 -6.38 21.90 -0.73
C GLY A 202 -5.23 22.82 -0.34
N LEU A 203 -5.41 23.49 0.80
CA LEU A 203 -4.43 24.41 1.37
C LEU A 203 -3.11 23.71 1.77
N PRO A 204 -1.98 24.43 1.87
CA PRO A 204 -0.76 23.89 2.46
C PRO A 204 -0.99 23.32 3.87
N ALA A 205 -0.18 22.34 4.28
CA ALA A 205 -0.27 21.65 5.59
C ALA A 205 -1.61 20.95 5.92
N ARG A 206 -2.47 20.67 4.92
CA ARG A 206 -3.75 19.95 5.13
C ARG A 206 -3.72 18.44 4.84
N GLY A 207 -2.56 17.86 4.55
CA GLY A 207 -2.42 16.41 4.37
C GLY A 207 -2.46 15.90 2.92
N LYS A 208 -2.39 16.79 1.91
CA LYS A 208 -2.32 16.39 0.49
C LYS A 208 -1.22 15.36 0.20
N SER A 209 0.02 15.67 0.59
CA SER A 209 1.16 14.76 0.35
C SER A 209 1.04 13.44 1.12
N PHE A 210 0.35 13.44 2.28
CA PHE A 210 0.03 12.20 2.99
C PHE A 210 -0.95 11.35 2.20
N LEU A 211 -2.06 11.94 1.72
CA LEU A 211 -3.06 11.23 0.91
C LEU A 211 -2.48 10.75 -0.42
N SER A 212 -1.69 11.56 -1.12
CA SER A 212 -1.06 11.18 -2.38
C SER A 212 -0.12 9.98 -2.20
N ASN A 213 0.70 10.00 -1.15
CA ASN A 213 1.66 8.93 -0.90
C ASN A 213 0.99 7.64 -0.44
N LYS A 214 -0.02 7.72 0.45
CA LYS A 214 -0.83 6.56 0.84
C LYS A 214 -1.52 5.94 -0.36
N LEU A 215 -2.17 6.77 -1.18
CA LEU A 215 -2.87 6.31 -2.38
C LEU A 215 -1.90 5.67 -3.40
N MET A 216 -0.76 6.32 -3.66
CA MET A 216 0.28 5.78 -4.53
C MET A 216 0.75 4.41 -4.04
N ARG A 217 1.07 4.28 -2.74
CA ARG A 217 1.59 3.04 -2.18
C ARG A 217 0.58 1.90 -2.27
N TYR A 218 -0.69 2.16 -1.94
CA TYR A 218 -1.75 1.17 -2.07
C TYR A 218 -1.94 0.72 -3.52
N LEU A 219 -2.03 1.65 -4.47
CA LEU A 219 -2.24 1.29 -5.88
C LEU A 219 -1.03 0.56 -6.47
N ARG A 220 0.20 0.93 -6.10
CA ARG A 220 1.42 0.21 -6.51
C ARG A 220 1.51 -1.18 -5.92
N TRP A 221 1.09 -1.34 -4.66
CA TRP A 221 0.99 -2.66 -4.03
C TRP A 221 0.01 -3.56 -4.78
N ARG A 222 -1.06 -2.98 -5.35
CA ARG A 222 -1.97 -3.64 -6.30
C ARG A 222 -1.46 -3.70 -7.75
N GLU A 223 -0.18 -3.41 -7.94
CA GLU A 223 0.53 -3.47 -9.23
C GLU A 223 0.06 -2.50 -10.32
N TYR A 224 -0.69 -1.46 -9.94
CA TYR A 224 -0.91 -0.33 -10.84
C TYR A 224 0.36 0.50 -10.99
N LYS A 225 0.63 0.95 -12.21
CA LYS A 225 1.71 1.91 -12.45
C LYS A 225 1.23 3.29 -12.03
N VAL A 226 1.72 3.75 -10.87
CA VAL A 226 1.34 5.03 -10.28
C VAL A 226 2.56 5.91 -10.07
N ARG A 227 2.42 7.22 -10.34
CA ARG A 227 3.49 8.21 -10.12
C ARG A 227 2.93 9.53 -9.62
N VAL A 228 3.63 10.16 -8.68
CA VAL A 228 3.32 11.51 -8.18
C VAL A 228 4.14 12.53 -8.96
N PHE A 229 3.47 13.59 -9.41
CA PHE A 229 4.03 14.75 -10.09
C PHE A 229 3.82 15.96 -9.19
N ASN A 230 4.84 16.33 -8.43
CA ASN A 230 4.77 17.38 -7.42
C ASN A 230 5.28 18.71 -7.98
N VAL A 231 4.37 19.70 -8.09
CA VAL A 231 4.70 21.02 -8.64
C VAL A 231 5.73 21.76 -7.78
N GLY A 232 5.74 21.53 -6.46
CA GLY A 232 6.74 22.10 -5.55
C GLY A 232 8.15 21.55 -5.77
N GLN A 233 8.28 20.25 -6.03
CA GLN A 233 9.56 19.63 -6.41
C GLN A 233 10.06 20.19 -7.74
N LEU A 234 9.20 20.32 -8.74
CA LEU A 234 9.56 20.93 -10.03
C LEU A 234 10.03 22.38 -9.83
N ARG A 235 9.29 23.20 -9.08
CA ARG A 235 9.70 24.58 -8.74
C ARG A 235 11.08 24.61 -8.07
N ARG A 236 11.33 23.70 -7.12
CA ARG A 236 12.63 23.61 -6.44
C ARG A 236 13.75 23.14 -7.37
N ALA A 237 13.48 22.23 -8.30
CA ALA A 237 14.46 21.80 -9.28
C ALA A 237 14.88 22.98 -10.18
N VAL A 238 13.91 23.76 -10.64
CA VAL A 238 14.13 24.99 -11.40
C VAL A 238 14.96 26.00 -10.58
N ALA A 239 14.69 26.14 -9.29
CA ALA A 239 15.45 27.03 -8.40
C ALA A 239 16.90 26.59 -8.14
N ARG A 240 17.25 25.31 -8.36
CA ARG A 240 18.62 24.82 -8.14
C ARG A 240 19.57 25.05 -9.31
N GLU A 241 19.07 25.49 -10.45
CA GLU A 241 19.92 25.76 -11.61
C GLU A 241 20.78 27.02 -11.40
N ARG A 242 22.08 26.87 -11.68
CA ARG A 242 23.16 27.77 -11.22
C ARG A 242 23.13 29.19 -11.80
N ASP A 243 22.43 29.43 -12.90
CA ASP A 243 22.43 30.73 -13.60
C ASP A 243 21.39 31.73 -13.07
N ALA A 244 20.62 31.39 -12.01
CA ALA A 244 19.51 32.22 -11.54
C ALA A 244 19.43 32.40 -10.01
N ALA A 245 20.57 32.46 -9.29
CA ALA A 245 20.61 32.41 -7.82
C ALA A 245 19.67 33.40 -7.07
N GLU A 246 19.55 34.65 -7.52
CA GLU A 246 18.66 35.64 -6.88
C GLU A 246 17.17 35.37 -7.19
N TRP A 247 16.84 35.08 -8.46
CA TRP A 247 15.48 34.72 -8.86
C TRP A 247 15.03 33.41 -8.21
N ALA A 248 15.92 32.41 -8.14
CA ALA A 248 15.68 31.13 -7.49
C ALA A 248 15.36 31.27 -6.00
N SER A 249 16.08 32.14 -5.29
CA SER A 249 15.79 32.44 -3.88
C SER A 249 14.41 33.08 -3.71
N SER A 250 13.97 33.89 -4.67
CA SER A 250 12.64 34.51 -4.65
C SER A 250 11.50 33.50 -4.77
N LEU A 251 11.71 32.34 -5.42
CA LEU A 251 10.70 31.28 -5.60
C LEU A 251 10.35 30.52 -4.31
N GLN A 252 11.16 30.69 -3.25
CA GLN A 252 11.02 29.96 -1.99
C GLN A 252 10.27 30.75 -0.90
N ASN A 253 10.26 32.08 -1.00
CA ASN A 253 9.67 33.00 -0.01
C ASN A 253 8.12 33.02 -0.09
N ALA A 254 7.43 33.23 1.05
CA ALA A 254 5.99 33.46 1.11
C ALA A 254 5.46 34.49 0.09
N ALA A 255 6.22 35.56 -0.21
CA ALA A 255 5.84 36.59 -1.16
C ALA A 255 5.63 36.08 -2.60
N PHE A 256 6.25 34.95 -2.97
CA PHE A 256 6.01 34.28 -4.25
C PHE A 256 4.59 33.69 -4.35
N PHE A 257 3.95 33.41 -3.22
CA PHE A 257 2.63 32.79 -3.20
C PHE A 257 1.49 33.80 -3.13
N ASP A 258 1.80 35.09 -2.97
CA ASP A 258 0.83 36.17 -2.98
C ASP A 258 0.04 36.18 -4.30
N SER A 259 -1.29 36.25 -4.21
CA SER A 259 -2.20 36.34 -5.35
C SER A 259 -2.12 37.68 -6.08
N HIS A 260 -1.67 38.74 -5.41
CA HIS A 260 -1.49 40.06 -6.02
C HIS A 260 -0.19 40.17 -6.84
N ASN A 261 0.74 39.22 -6.64
CA ASN A 261 1.96 39.14 -7.43
C ASN A 261 1.69 38.46 -8.78
N SER A 262 1.33 39.27 -9.79
CA SER A 262 0.97 38.78 -11.13
C SER A 262 2.09 38.03 -11.85
N GLU A 263 3.37 38.37 -11.58
CA GLU A 263 4.52 37.69 -12.16
C GLU A 263 4.72 36.30 -11.53
N ALA A 264 4.71 36.22 -10.20
CA ALA A 264 4.82 34.95 -9.49
C ALA A 264 3.63 34.03 -9.77
N LEU A 265 2.42 34.59 -9.96
CA LEU A 265 1.25 33.83 -10.38
C LEU A 265 1.46 33.17 -11.75
N LYS A 266 1.98 33.92 -12.75
CA LYS A 266 2.30 33.38 -14.08
C LYS A 266 3.32 32.25 -14.00
N VAL A 267 4.38 32.41 -13.21
CA VAL A 267 5.38 31.36 -13.00
C VAL A 267 4.75 30.10 -12.38
N ARG A 268 3.92 30.24 -11.34
CA ARG A 268 3.19 29.11 -10.72
C ARG A 268 2.21 28.43 -11.68
N GLU A 269 1.59 29.17 -12.58
CA GLU A 269 0.73 28.63 -13.65
C GLU A 269 1.54 27.81 -14.64
N THR A 270 2.63 28.36 -15.16
CA THR A 270 3.51 27.66 -16.11
C THR A 270 4.07 26.37 -15.51
N LEU A 271 4.59 26.41 -14.27
CA LEU A 271 5.12 25.23 -13.59
C LEU A 271 4.04 24.16 -13.38
N ALA A 272 2.82 24.54 -12.98
CA ALA A 272 1.74 23.59 -12.78
C ALA A 272 1.26 22.96 -14.10
N HIS A 273 1.22 23.76 -15.17
CA HIS A 273 0.87 23.29 -16.51
C HIS A 273 1.91 22.31 -17.04
N GLU A 274 3.19 22.65 -16.97
CA GLU A 274 4.29 21.77 -17.40
C GLU A 274 4.29 20.45 -16.62
N CYS A 275 4.08 20.51 -15.31
CA CYS A 275 3.97 19.33 -14.47
C CYS A 275 2.79 18.42 -14.90
N LEU A 276 1.68 19.01 -15.33
CA LEU A 276 0.54 18.27 -15.89
C LEU A 276 0.87 17.65 -17.26
N GLU A 277 1.63 18.34 -18.13
CA GLU A 277 2.08 17.79 -19.41
C GLU A 277 3.00 16.57 -19.22
N GLN A 278 3.94 16.64 -18.27
CA GLN A 278 4.80 15.52 -17.91
C GLN A 278 3.99 14.31 -17.43
N LEU A 279 2.97 14.56 -16.61
CA LEU A 279 2.03 13.53 -16.13
C LEU A 279 1.29 12.88 -17.29
N ILE A 280 0.68 13.69 -18.17
CA ILE A 280 -0.06 13.20 -19.34
C ILE A 280 0.85 12.40 -20.27
N LYS A 281 2.06 12.89 -20.55
CA LYS A 281 3.05 12.18 -21.38
C LYS A 281 3.38 10.80 -20.80
N TRP A 282 3.59 10.71 -19.49
CA TRP A 282 3.89 9.44 -18.82
C TRP A 282 2.68 8.48 -18.79
N LEU A 283 1.46 8.98 -18.60
CA LEU A 283 0.24 8.17 -18.73
C LEU A 283 0.07 7.64 -20.15
N LYS A 284 0.42 8.41 -21.19
CA LYS A 284 0.35 7.93 -22.58
C LYS A 284 1.27 6.74 -22.84
N THR A 285 2.45 6.70 -22.23
CA THR A 285 3.44 5.65 -22.48
C THR A 285 3.18 4.40 -21.67
N THR A 286 3.12 4.52 -20.35
CA THR A 286 3.20 3.35 -19.46
C THR A 286 2.31 3.43 -18.22
N GLY A 287 1.89 4.63 -17.79
CA GLY A 287 1.20 4.80 -16.50
C GLY A 287 -0.30 4.44 -16.51
N ASN A 288 -0.80 4.04 -15.34
CA ASN A 288 -2.24 3.89 -15.05
C ASN A 288 -2.78 5.11 -14.27
N VAL A 289 -2.06 5.57 -13.24
CA VAL A 289 -2.52 6.69 -12.40
C VAL A 289 -1.43 7.74 -12.21
N GLY A 290 -1.67 8.96 -12.67
CA GLY A 290 -0.80 10.10 -12.44
C GLY A 290 -1.40 11.01 -11.38
N ILE A 291 -0.68 11.27 -10.29
CA ILE A 291 -1.14 12.15 -9.21
C ILE A 291 -0.48 13.52 -9.38
N HIS A 292 -1.27 14.54 -9.74
CA HIS A 292 -0.84 15.94 -9.82
C HIS A 292 -0.91 16.56 -8.41
N ASP A 293 0.22 16.57 -7.69
CA ASP A 293 0.32 17.12 -6.34
C ASP A 293 0.62 18.63 -6.38
N ALA A 294 -0.44 19.41 -6.29
CA ALA A 294 -0.45 20.87 -6.18
C ALA A 294 -1.58 21.32 -5.25
N THR A 295 -1.67 22.63 -4.99
CA THR A 295 -2.76 23.17 -4.16
C THR A 295 -4.09 23.24 -4.89
N ASN A 296 -4.10 23.61 -6.18
CA ASN A 296 -5.28 23.70 -7.05
C ASN A 296 -6.51 24.35 -6.37
N THR A 297 -6.27 25.39 -5.56
CA THR A 297 -7.23 25.99 -4.62
C THR A 297 -8.30 26.87 -5.28
N THR A 298 -8.10 27.30 -6.53
CA THR A 298 -9.04 28.16 -7.28
C THR A 298 -9.80 27.36 -8.33
N LYS A 299 -11.05 27.72 -8.61
CA LYS A 299 -11.87 27.15 -9.69
C LYS A 299 -11.25 27.35 -11.07
N ALA A 300 -10.66 28.52 -11.31
CA ALA A 300 -9.98 28.82 -12.57
C ALA A 300 -8.90 27.77 -12.89
N ARG A 301 -8.04 27.44 -11.91
CA ARG A 301 -7.02 26.40 -12.05
C ARG A 301 -7.63 25.01 -12.30
N ARG A 302 -8.68 24.63 -11.55
CA ARG A 302 -9.33 23.33 -11.73
C ARG A 302 -9.97 23.19 -13.11
N ARG A 303 -10.62 24.25 -13.60
CA ARG A 303 -11.15 24.32 -14.97
C ARG A 303 -10.04 24.13 -16.01
N GLN A 304 -8.91 24.82 -15.87
CA GLN A 304 -7.76 24.65 -16.78
C GLN A 304 -7.25 23.20 -16.82
N ILE A 305 -7.15 22.53 -15.67
CA ILE A 305 -6.76 21.11 -15.59
C ILE A 305 -7.81 20.25 -16.31
N ALA A 306 -9.10 20.44 -16.02
CA ALA A 306 -10.19 19.70 -16.64
C ALA A 306 -10.24 19.85 -18.16
N GLU A 307 -10.17 21.08 -18.66
CA GLU A 307 -10.14 21.38 -20.09
C GLU A 307 -8.91 20.78 -20.78
N ARG A 308 -7.77 20.74 -20.09
CA ARG A 308 -6.55 20.14 -20.65
C ARG A 308 -6.64 18.62 -20.71
N VAL A 309 -7.07 17.96 -19.64
CA VAL A 309 -7.20 16.49 -19.60
C VAL A 309 -8.30 16.00 -20.53
N ALA A 310 -9.39 16.75 -20.70
CA ALA A 310 -10.47 16.42 -21.64
C ALA A 310 -10.02 16.33 -23.11
N LYS A 311 -8.87 16.90 -23.46
CA LYS A 311 -8.27 16.76 -24.81
C LYS A 311 -7.61 15.40 -25.03
N GLU A 312 -7.48 14.58 -24.00
CA GLU A 312 -6.80 13.28 -24.04
C GLU A 312 -7.81 12.13 -24.03
N PRO A 313 -8.06 11.48 -25.18
CA PRO A 313 -8.98 10.34 -25.24
C PRO A 313 -8.52 9.20 -24.33
N GLY A 314 -9.45 8.61 -23.59
CA GLY A 314 -9.17 7.48 -22.68
C GLY A 314 -8.55 7.89 -21.34
N MET A 315 -8.33 9.18 -21.08
CA MET A 315 -7.94 9.68 -19.76
C MET A 315 -9.14 10.20 -18.98
N ARG A 316 -9.17 9.89 -17.69
CA ARG A 316 -10.17 10.36 -16.73
C ARG A 316 -9.53 11.30 -15.72
N LEU A 317 -10.30 12.26 -15.20
CA LEU A 317 -9.84 13.20 -14.19
C LEU A 317 -10.66 13.03 -12.93
N VAL A 318 -9.97 12.84 -11.80
CA VAL A 318 -10.56 12.84 -10.46
C VAL A 318 -9.89 13.92 -9.62
N PHE A 319 -10.67 14.83 -9.04
CA PHE A 319 -10.15 15.75 -8.03
C PHE A 319 -10.15 15.10 -6.65
N LEU A 320 -9.04 15.20 -5.92
CA LEU A 320 -8.92 14.72 -4.54
C LEU A 320 -8.68 15.92 -3.61
N GLU A 321 -9.73 16.39 -2.95
CA GLU A 321 -9.66 17.51 -2.01
C GLU A 321 -9.35 17.03 -0.59
N SER A 322 -8.28 17.57 -0.02
CA SER A 322 -7.83 17.31 1.34
C SER A 322 -8.15 18.52 2.23
N ILE A 323 -9.09 18.32 3.16
CA ILE A 323 -9.56 19.35 4.08
C ILE A 323 -9.18 18.94 5.50
N CYS A 324 -8.53 19.84 6.23
CA CYS A 324 -8.23 19.64 7.64
C CYS A 324 -8.66 20.89 8.40
N THR A 325 -9.63 20.72 9.29
CA THR A 325 -10.24 21.78 10.10
C THR A 325 -9.63 21.89 11.49
N ASP A 326 -8.91 20.85 11.94
CA ASP A 326 -8.25 20.80 13.24
C ASP A 326 -6.96 21.68 13.26
N PRO A 327 -6.93 22.77 14.06
CA PRO A 327 -5.76 23.64 14.15
C PRO A 327 -4.51 22.94 14.71
N SER A 328 -4.67 21.94 15.57
CA SER A 328 -3.55 21.22 16.20
C SER A 328 -2.81 20.35 15.18
N VAL A 329 -3.57 19.66 14.31
CA VAL A 329 -3.02 18.86 13.20
C VAL A 329 -2.29 19.75 12.20
N VAL A 330 -2.84 20.92 11.92
CA VAL A 330 -2.24 21.89 10.99
C VAL A 330 -0.93 22.43 11.55
N ALA A 331 -0.92 22.82 12.83
CA ALA A 331 0.30 23.25 13.51
C ALA A 331 1.36 22.14 13.48
N ALA A 332 1.01 20.90 13.81
CA ALA A 332 1.94 19.77 13.74
C ALA A 332 2.49 19.54 12.32
N ASN A 333 1.64 19.66 11.29
CA ASN A 333 2.07 19.54 9.89
C ASN A 333 3.00 20.68 9.46
N VAL A 334 2.78 21.90 9.96
CA VAL A 334 3.70 23.03 9.75
C VAL A 334 5.03 22.75 10.42
N GLU A 335 5.02 22.25 11.66
CA GLU A 335 6.25 21.91 12.38
C GLU A 335 7.06 20.84 11.64
N VAL A 336 6.41 19.78 11.15
CA VAL A 336 7.07 18.78 10.31
C VAL A 336 7.68 19.44 9.07
N LYS A 337 6.97 20.35 8.41
CA LYS A 337 7.48 21.02 7.19
C LYS A 337 8.66 21.95 7.42
N VAL A 338 8.72 22.59 8.58
CA VAL A 338 9.79 23.53 8.94
C VAL A 338 11.02 22.80 9.50
N HIS A 339 10.81 21.68 10.20
CA HIS A 339 11.89 20.87 10.80
C HIS A 339 12.44 19.77 9.90
N SER A 340 11.61 19.22 9.01
CA SER A 340 12.12 18.40 7.91
C SER A 340 13.08 19.29 7.14
N GLN A 341 14.17 18.74 6.61
CA GLN A 341 15.14 19.45 5.77
C GLN A 341 14.50 19.89 4.42
N ASP A 342 13.33 20.54 4.45
CA ASP A 342 12.63 21.04 3.28
C ASP A 342 13.55 22.06 2.62
N PRO A 343 13.90 21.87 1.34
CA PRO A 343 14.86 22.74 0.68
C PRO A 343 14.42 24.20 0.61
N ASP A 344 13.13 24.49 0.81
CA ASP A 344 12.60 25.85 0.89
C ASP A 344 13.09 26.60 2.14
N TYR A 345 13.45 25.89 3.22
CA TYR A 345 13.75 26.47 4.54
C TYR A 345 15.14 26.14 5.09
N MET A 346 15.96 25.35 4.40
CA MET A 346 17.29 24.91 4.86
C MET A 346 18.21 26.04 5.32
N ASN A 347 18.10 27.22 4.70
CA ASN A 347 18.96 28.38 5.00
C ASN A 347 18.26 29.44 5.88
N MET A 348 17.05 29.16 6.39
CA MET A 348 16.30 30.08 7.23
C MET A 348 16.37 29.68 8.70
N ARG A 349 16.35 30.66 9.61
CA ARG A 349 16.20 30.37 11.04
C ARG A 349 14.82 29.79 11.29
N TYR A 350 14.73 28.84 12.21
CA TYR A 350 13.49 28.14 12.55
C TYR A 350 12.27 29.07 12.73
N ASP A 351 12.38 30.12 13.56
CA ASP A 351 11.27 31.06 13.79
C ASP A 351 10.85 31.81 12.52
N GLN A 352 11.80 32.15 11.66
CA GLN A 352 11.55 32.85 10.39
C GLN A 352 10.88 31.92 9.39
N ALA A 353 11.35 30.67 9.26
CA ALA A 353 10.75 29.65 8.41
C ALA A 353 9.31 29.34 8.83
N ARG A 354 9.05 29.24 10.13
CA ARG A 354 7.69 29.06 10.67
C ARG A 354 6.79 30.23 10.30
N GLN A 355 7.23 31.47 10.51
CA GLN A 355 6.45 32.66 10.15
C GLN A 355 6.23 32.78 8.63
N ASP A 356 7.22 32.43 7.82
CA ASP A 356 7.11 32.40 6.36
C ASP A 356 6.07 31.37 5.90
N PHE A 357 6.10 30.15 6.45
CA PHE A 357 5.13 29.11 6.11
C PHE A 357 3.69 29.51 6.47
N TRP A 358 3.49 30.16 7.64
CA TRP A 358 2.17 30.68 8.02
C TRP A 358 1.68 31.78 7.08
N ARG A 359 2.55 32.72 6.67
CA ARG A 359 2.20 33.72 5.64
C ARG A 359 1.82 33.07 4.31
N ARG A 360 2.55 32.02 3.91
CA ARG A 360 2.21 31.22 2.73
C ARG A 360 0.82 30.60 2.83
N ILE A 361 0.43 30.06 3.99
CA ILE A 361 -0.92 29.54 4.21
C ILE A 361 -1.95 30.66 4.02
N GLN A 362 -1.74 31.82 4.64
CA GLN A 362 -2.66 32.98 4.56
C GLN A 362 -2.87 33.44 3.11
N HIS A 363 -1.81 33.50 2.29
CA HIS A 363 -1.94 33.85 0.87
C HIS A 363 -2.83 32.87 0.10
N TYR A 364 -2.78 31.57 0.42
CA TYR A 364 -3.67 30.58 -0.20
C TYR A 364 -5.10 30.63 0.35
N GLU A 365 -5.27 30.89 1.65
CA GLU A 365 -6.59 31.04 2.28
C GLU A 365 -7.38 32.21 1.70
N ALA A 366 -6.71 33.33 1.38
CA ALA A 366 -7.34 34.51 0.79
C ALA A 366 -8.03 34.27 -0.57
N VAL A 367 -7.62 33.23 -1.30
CA VAL A 367 -8.13 32.90 -2.64
C VAL A 367 -8.70 31.49 -2.74
N TYR A 368 -8.87 30.79 -1.63
CA TYR A 368 -9.33 29.41 -1.65
C TYR A 368 -10.82 29.32 -1.95
N GLU A 369 -11.14 28.61 -3.03
CA GLU A 369 -12.49 28.26 -3.44
C GLU A 369 -12.65 26.75 -3.27
N PRO A 370 -13.31 26.28 -2.20
CA PRO A 370 -13.55 24.85 -1.97
C PRO A 370 -14.17 24.19 -3.20
N LEU A 371 -13.73 22.98 -3.52
CA LEU A 371 -14.25 22.25 -4.68
C LEU A 371 -15.76 22.15 -4.57
N ASP A 372 -16.49 22.55 -5.60
CA ASP A 372 -17.95 22.50 -5.63
C ASP A 372 -18.65 23.20 -4.43
N GLY A 373 -18.00 24.21 -3.83
CA GLY A 373 -18.54 24.93 -2.67
C GLY A 373 -19.85 25.69 -2.95
N ASP A 374 -20.10 26.05 -4.21
CA ASP A 374 -21.33 26.74 -4.67
C ASP A 374 -22.16 25.89 -5.65
N GLY A 375 -21.83 24.61 -5.85
CA GLY A 375 -22.55 23.73 -6.76
C GLY A 375 -22.21 23.87 -8.25
N THR A 376 -21.24 24.72 -8.64
CA THR A 376 -20.88 24.93 -10.05
C THR A 376 -19.98 23.84 -10.64
N GLU A 377 -19.40 22.97 -9.80
CA GLU A 377 -18.42 21.95 -10.17
C GLU A 377 -18.96 20.52 -10.01
N ARG A 378 -20.27 20.35 -9.78
CA ARG A 378 -20.98 19.06 -9.62
C ARG A 378 -20.80 18.06 -10.77
N HIS A 379 -20.35 18.53 -11.93
CA HIS A 379 -20.10 17.72 -13.11
C HIS A 379 -18.72 17.03 -13.08
N TYR A 380 -17.80 17.43 -12.19
CA TYR A 380 -16.50 16.78 -12.04
C TYR A 380 -16.56 15.53 -11.17
N SER A 381 -15.76 14.52 -11.50
CA SER A 381 -15.48 13.40 -10.61
C SER A 381 -14.57 13.86 -9.48
N TYR A 382 -14.98 13.65 -8.23
CA TYR A 382 -14.18 14.07 -7.09
C TYR A 382 -14.40 13.27 -5.81
N CYS A 383 -13.38 13.29 -4.96
CA CYS A 383 -13.37 12.81 -3.59
C CYS A 383 -12.96 13.97 -2.67
N LYS A 384 -13.77 14.31 -1.68
CA LYS A 384 -13.41 15.26 -0.60
C LYS A 384 -13.19 14.48 0.68
N ILE A 385 -12.01 14.62 1.28
CA ILE A 385 -11.66 13.96 2.54
C ILE A 385 -11.46 15.05 3.61
N VAL A 386 -12.33 15.06 4.62
CA VAL A 386 -12.31 16.03 5.72
C VAL A 386 -11.82 15.36 6.99
N ASP A 387 -10.81 15.98 7.61
CA ASP A 387 -10.16 15.52 8.84
C ASP A 387 -9.78 14.02 8.79
N VAL A 388 -9.38 13.53 7.60
CA VAL A 388 -8.95 12.15 7.29
C VAL A 388 -9.63 11.08 8.16
N GLY A 389 -10.81 10.65 7.72
CA GLY A 389 -11.61 9.62 8.39
C GLY A 389 -12.86 10.15 9.10
N ARG A 390 -13.07 11.48 9.18
CA ARG A 390 -14.26 12.06 9.81
C ARG A 390 -15.45 12.14 8.87
N THR A 391 -15.29 12.80 7.72
CA THR A 391 -16.31 12.82 6.67
C THR A 391 -15.66 12.75 5.30
N ALA A 392 -16.37 12.14 4.36
CA ALA A 392 -15.96 12.06 2.98
C ALA A 392 -17.14 12.31 2.04
N THR A 393 -16.88 12.90 0.88
CA THR A 393 -17.88 13.12 -0.17
C THR A 393 -17.34 12.61 -1.49
N MET A 394 -18.11 11.75 -2.16
CA MET A 394 -17.78 11.21 -3.48
C MET A 394 -18.80 11.72 -4.49
N ASN A 395 -18.33 12.15 -5.66
CA ASN A 395 -19.17 12.66 -6.73
C ASN A 395 -18.72 12.12 -8.08
N GLN A 396 -19.68 11.69 -8.93
CA GLN A 396 -19.44 11.22 -10.30
C GLN A 396 -18.34 10.14 -10.42
N ILE A 397 -18.27 9.22 -9.45
CA ILE A 397 -17.39 8.03 -9.50
C ILE A 397 -18.05 6.97 -10.37
N SER A 398 -17.40 6.58 -11.46
CA SER A 398 -18.04 5.80 -12.53
C SER A 398 -17.21 4.64 -13.07
N SER A 399 -15.89 4.58 -12.84
CA SER A 399 -15.09 3.40 -13.17
C SER A 399 -14.77 2.53 -11.97
N TYR A 400 -14.26 1.33 -12.27
CA TYR A 400 -13.75 0.42 -11.26
C TYR A 400 -12.59 1.06 -10.49
N LEU A 401 -11.55 1.55 -11.18
CA LEU A 401 -10.38 2.11 -10.51
C LEU A 401 -10.71 3.38 -9.72
N GLU A 402 -11.60 4.24 -10.21
CA GLU A 402 -12.11 5.39 -9.45
C GLU A 402 -12.81 4.93 -8.15
N SER A 403 -13.60 3.86 -8.23
CA SER A 403 -14.29 3.28 -7.07
C SER A 403 -13.31 2.67 -6.06
N GLN A 404 -12.23 2.04 -6.52
CA GLN A 404 -11.16 1.52 -5.66
C GLN A 404 -10.41 2.65 -4.95
N ILE A 405 -10.08 3.73 -5.65
CA ILE A 405 -9.49 4.93 -5.06
C ILE A 405 -10.41 5.50 -3.98
N ALA A 406 -11.68 5.71 -4.29
CA ALA A 406 -12.66 6.23 -3.34
C ALA A 406 -12.79 5.32 -2.11
N PHE A 407 -12.89 4.00 -2.31
CA PHE A 407 -13.00 3.02 -1.23
C PHE A 407 -11.78 3.02 -0.33
N TYR A 408 -10.56 3.05 -0.87
CA TYR A 408 -9.34 3.13 -0.07
C TYR A 408 -9.32 4.38 0.81
N LEU A 409 -9.63 5.55 0.22
CA LEU A 409 -9.60 6.82 0.93
C LEU A 409 -10.60 6.89 2.09
N LEU A 410 -11.73 6.18 2.01
CA LEU A 410 -12.73 6.09 3.08
C LEU A 410 -12.23 5.36 4.33
N ASN A 411 -11.22 4.50 4.18
CA ASN A 411 -10.73 3.64 5.25
C ASN A 411 -9.51 4.24 5.98
N LEU A 412 -9.01 5.40 5.55
CA LEU A 412 -7.83 6.04 6.15
C LEU A 412 -8.18 6.82 7.42
N HIS A 413 -7.26 6.81 8.38
CA HIS A 413 -7.26 7.70 9.54
C HIS A 413 -5.84 8.19 9.89
N ILE A 414 -5.76 9.27 10.68
CA ILE A 414 -4.49 9.90 11.12
C ILE A 414 -4.07 9.57 12.55
N ALA A 415 -4.92 8.85 13.30
CA ALA A 415 -4.60 8.44 14.66
C ALA A 415 -3.28 7.64 14.69
N PRO A 416 -2.35 7.97 15.61
CA PRO A 416 -1.13 7.19 15.79
C PRO A 416 -1.50 5.78 16.24
N ARG A 417 -0.77 4.78 15.74
CA ARG A 417 -1.01 3.37 16.03
C ARG A 417 0.24 2.54 15.82
N ASN A 418 0.27 1.38 16.45
CA ASN A 418 1.31 0.37 16.27
C ASN A 418 0.77 -0.84 15.50
N ILE A 419 1.49 -1.25 14.46
CA ILE A 419 1.23 -2.50 13.73
C ILE A 419 2.39 -3.44 14.03
N PHE A 420 2.14 -4.46 14.85
CA PHE A 420 3.09 -5.52 15.14
C PHE A 420 2.87 -6.69 14.18
N MET A 421 3.95 -7.26 13.69
CA MET A 421 3.90 -8.44 12.85
C MET A 421 4.82 -9.51 13.41
N SER A 422 4.31 -10.72 13.51
CA SER A 422 5.08 -11.89 13.90
C SER A 422 4.66 -13.08 13.06
N ARG A 423 5.59 -13.98 12.78
CA ARG A 423 5.22 -15.33 12.36
C ARG A 423 4.60 -16.07 13.55
N HIS A 424 3.94 -17.19 13.28
CA HIS A 424 3.75 -18.21 14.29
C HIS A 424 5.11 -18.62 14.91
N GLY A 425 5.09 -19.15 16.14
CA GLY A 425 6.24 -19.83 16.72
C GLY A 425 6.69 -21.00 15.83
N GLU A 426 7.94 -21.44 15.99
CA GLU A 426 8.48 -22.59 15.22
C GLU A 426 7.52 -23.80 15.28
N SER A 427 7.15 -24.34 14.12
CA SER A 427 6.28 -25.52 14.00
C SER A 427 7.07 -26.81 13.78
N GLN A 428 6.40 -27.96 13.89
CA GLN A 428 7.02 -29.26 13.56
C GLN A 428 7.52 -29.29 12.11
N PHE A 429 6.75 -28.76 11.15
CA PHE A 429 7.21 -28.68 9.75
C PHE A 429 8.41 -27.77 9.57
N ASN A 430 8.59 -26.75 10.41
CA ASN A 430 9.83 -25.95 10.36
C ASN A 430 11.07 -26.77 10.77
N LEU A 431 10.93 -27.67 11.74
CA LEU A 431 12.02 -28.59 12.13
C LEU A 431 12.33 -29.61 11.04
N GLU A 432 11.29 -30.08 10.34
CA GLU A 432 11.40 -31.04 9.25
C GLU A 432 11.81 -30.40 7.91
N GLY A 433 11.87 -29.07 7.82
CA GLY A 433 12.15 -28.36 6.56
C GLY A 433 11.02 -28.37 5.54
N LYS A 434 9.80 -28.74 5.95
CA LYS A 434 8.61 -28.85 5.09
C LYS A 434 7.88 -27.53 4.95
N ILE A 435 7.31 -27.29 3.76
CA ILE A 435 6.51 -26.10 3.46
C ILE A 435 5.01 -26.38 3.67
N GLY A 436 4.24 -25.31 3.91
CA GLY A 436 2.78 -25.36 3.99
C GLY A 436 2.24 -26.21 5.15
N GLY A 437 1.19 -26.99 4.88
CA GLY A 437 0.49 -27.86 5.84
C GLY A 437 -0.13 -27.13 7.03
N ASP A 438 -0.56 -27.91 8.03
CA ASP A 438 -1.21 -27.43 9.26
C ASP A 438 -0.63 -28.07 10.53
N SER A 439 0.71 -28.15 10.61
CA SER A 439 1.41 -28.74 11.76
C SER A 439 1.29 -27.91 13.04
N ASP A 440 1.39 -28.59 14.19
CA ASP A 440 1.45 -27.97 15.51
C ASP A 440 2.79 -27.25 15.77
N LEU A 441 2.81 -26.40 16.81
CA LEU A 441 4.03 -25.79 17.32
C LEU A 441 5.04 -26.84 17.85
N SER A 442 6.33 -26.56 17.67
CA SER A 442 7.41 -27.23 18.38
C SER A 442 7.45 -26.82 19.85
N GLU A 443 8.25 -27.51 20.67
CA GLU A 443 8.47 -27.08 22.06
C GLU A 443 9.02 -25.65 22.15
N ARG A 444 9.90 -25.28 21.21
CA ARG A 444 10.45 -23.92 21.10
C ARG A 444 9.38 -22.93 20.62
N GLY A 445 8.51 -23.33 19.69
CA GLY A 445 7.33 -22.55 19.29
C GLY A 445 6.40 -22.26 20.46
N TRP A 446 6.13 -23.25 21.31
CA TRP A 446 5.36 -23.09 22.54
C TRP A 446 6.06 -22.18 23.56
N ALA A 447 7.38 -22.28 23.69
CA ALA A 447 8.15 -21.37 24.55
C ALA A 447 8.04 -19.92 24.05
N TYR A 448 8.10 -19.70 22.74
CA TYR A 448 7.88 -18.40 22.13
C TYR A 448 6.46 -17.87 22.39
N ALA A 449 5.43 -18.70 22.17
CA ALA A 449 4.03 -18.32 22.43
C ALA A 449 3.79 -17.88 23.88
N ARG A 450 4.48 -18.49 24.85
CA ARG A 450 4.42 -18.09 26.27
C ARG A 450 5.18 -16.79 26.57
N ALA A 451 6.22 -16.47 25.81
CA ALA A 451 6.99 -15.24 25.98
C ALA A 451 6.32 -14.02 25.31
N LEU A 452 5.53 -14.25 24.26
CA LEU A 452 4.93 -13.20 23.44
C LEU A 452 4.04 -12.20 24.22
N PRO A 453 3.19 -12.61 25.20
CA PRO A 453 2.37 -11.66 25.95
C PRO A 453 3.20 -10.62 26.70
N LYS A 454 4.30 -11.05 27.34
CA LYS A 454 5.21 -10.13 28.03
C LYS A 454 5.86 -9.18 27.04
N LEU A 455 6.35 -9.68 25.91
CA LEU A 455 6.97 -8.85 24.89
C LEU A 455 6.02 -7.75 24.40
N ILE A 456 4.76 -8.08 24.14
CA ILE A 456 3.77 -7.10 23.69
C ILE A 456 3.47 -6.09 24.79
N HIS A 457 3.20 -6.55 26.02
CA HIS A 457 2.96 -5.67 27.16
C HIS A 457 4.12 -4.70 27.43
N ASP A 458 5.37 -5.16 27.31
CA ASP A 458 6.56 -4.31 27.50
C ASP A 458 6.63 -3.15 26.48
N HIS A 459 5.94 -3.25 25.33
CA HIS A 459 5.95 -2.22 24.28
C HIS A 459 4.71 -1.32 24.26
N ILE A 460 3.52 -1.86 24.55
CA ILE A 460 2.26 -1.09 24.52
C ILE A 460 1.67 -0.80 25.90
N GLY A 461 2.23 -1.36 26.96
CA GLY A 461 1.69 -1.27 28.32
C GLY A 461 0.28 -1.82 28.41
N ASP A 462 -0.64 -0.98 28.90
CA ASP A 462 -2.06 -1.30 29.09
C ASP A 462 -2.94 -0.84 27.93
N GLU A 463 -2.36 -0.42 26.80
CA GLU A 463 -3.14 -0.03 25.62
C GLU A 463 -3.93 -1.23 25.04
N GLU A 464 -5.10 -0.93 24.48
CA GLU A 464 -5.89 -1.92 23.76
C GLU A 464 -5.15 -2.38 22.50
N LEU A 465 -5.27 -3.66 22.17
CA LEU A 465 -4.70 -4.31 21.00
C LEU A 465 -5.68 -5.35 20.49
N THR A 466 -5.77 -5.50 19.17
CA THR A 466 -6.44 -6.65 18.55
C THR A 466 -5.41 -7.60 17.94
N VAL A 467 -5.60 -8.91 18.12
CA VAL A 467 -4.72 -9.93 17.54
C VAL A 467 -5.40 -10.56 16.34
N TRP A 468 -4.77 -10.49 15.17
CA TRP A 468 -5.21 -11.22 13.98
C TRP A 468 -4.31 -12.40 13.75
N HIS A 469 -4.90 -13.54 13.42
CA HIS A 469 -4.14 -14.72 13.06
C HIS A 469 -4.82 -15.48 11.93
N SER A 470 -4.07 -16.34 11.25
CA SER A 470 -4.61 -17.21 10.21
C SER A 470 -5.56 -18.27 10.78
N SER A 471 -6.22 -19.04 9.91
CA SER A 471 -7.01 -20.20 10.32
C SER A 471 -6.15 -21.42 10.71
N LEU A 472 -4.91 -21.49 10.23
CA LEU A 472 -3.95 -22.56 10.55
C LEU A 472 -3.57 -22.65 12.05
N ARG A 473 -3.45 -23.87 12.58
CA ARG A 473 -3.25 -24.22 13.99
C ARG A 473 -2.10 -23.47 14.63
N ARG A 474 -0.94 -23.44 13.97
CA ARG A 474 0.29 -22.84 14.51
C ARG A 474 0.14 -21.36 14.87
N THR A 475 -0.62 -20.57 14.11
CA THR A 475 -0.84 -19.16 14.45
C THR A 475 -1.83 -19.02 15.61
N GLY A 476 -2.90 -19.82 15.62
CA GLY A 476 -3.85 -19.90 16.73
C GLY A 476 -3.21 -20.33 18.05
N GLN A 477 -2.33 -21.33 18.01
CA GLN A 477 -1.54 -21.78 19.17
C GLN A 477 -0.58 -20.69 19.65
N THR A 478 0.08 -19.98 18.73
CA THR A 478 0.96 -18.85 19.08
C THR A 478 0.17 -17.73 19.75
N ALA A 479 -1.04 -17.46 19.29
CA ALA A 479 -1.92 -16.44 19.84
C ALA A 479 -2.53 -16.83 21.20
N SER A 480 -2.51 -18.11 21.58
CA SER A 480 -3.35 -18.65 22.67
C SER A 480 -3.14 -17.98 24.03
N PHE A 481 -1.92 -17.58 24.37
CA PHE A 481 -1.60 -16.94 25.66
C PHE A 481 -1.79 -15.42 25.67
N LEU A 482 -2.09 -14.79 24.53
CA LEU A 482 -2.29 -13.35 24.48
C LEU A 482 -3.63 -12.97 25.12
N PRO A 483 -3.69 -12.00 26.04
CA PRO A 483 -4.92 -11.61 26.74
C PRO A 483 -5.85 -10.71 25.91
N TYR A 484 -5.62 -10.61 24.60
CA TYR A 484 -6.33 -9.70 23.70
C TYR A 484 -7.43 -10.41 22.89
N PRO A 485 -8.42 -9.67 22.35
CA PRO A 485 -9.36 -10.19 21.37
C PRO A 485 -8.63 -10.76 20.15
N LYS A 486 -9.04 -11.97 19.73
CA LYS A 486 -8.42 -12.71 18.61
C LYS A 486 -9.41 -12.82 17.47
N LEU A 487 -9.01 -12.39 16.28
CA LEU A 487 -9.80 -12.51 15.06
C LEU A 487 -9.08 -13.44 14.08
N VAL A 488 -9.81 -14.43 13.59
CA VAL A 488 -9.32 -15.41 12.63
C VAL A 488 -9.59 -14.90 11.22
N TRP A 489 -8.55 -14.81 10.42
CA TRP A 489 -8.65 -14.40 9.01
C TRP A 489 -8.13 -15.52 8.12
N LYS A 490 -9.03 -16.16 7.37
CA LYS A 490 -8.62 -17.15 6.35
C LYS A 490 -7.70 -16.52 5.30
N SER A 491 -7.90 -15.24 4.98
CA SER A 491 -7.00 -14.48 4.10
C SER A 491 -5.58 -14.33 4.64
N LEU A 492 -5.29 -14.66 5.91
CA LEU A 492 -3.94 -14.71 6.48
C LEU A 492 -3.33 -16.11 6.45
N ASP A 493 -4.00 -17.14 5.90
CA ASP A 493 -3.39 -18.47 5.73
C ASP A 493 -2.16 -18.39 4.83
N GLU A 494 -1.17 -19.25 5.10
CA GLU A 494 0.07 -19.31 4.32
C GLU A 494 -0.22 -19.49 2.83
N LEU A 495 0.73 -19.06 1.99
CA LEU A 495 0.68 -19.32 0.55
C LEU A 495 0.46 -20.82 0.30
N ASP A 496 -0.59 -21.13 -0.47
CA ASP A 496 -0.93 -22.50 -0.82
C ASP A 496 0.09 -23.08 -1.81
N ALA A 497 0.83 -24.10 -1.37
CA ALA A 497 1.83 -24.79 -2.18
C ALA A 497 1.24 -25.87 -3.10
N GLY A 498 -0.09 -26.07 -3.09
CA GLY A 498 -0.79 -27.03 -3.94
C GLY A 498 -0.23 -28.44 -3.80
N VAL A 499 0.18 -29.05 -4.92
CA VAL A 499 0.78 -30.40 -4.91
C VAL A 499 2.09 -30.51 -4.13
N CYS A 500 2.76 -29.38 -3.83
CA CYS A 500 4.00 -29.33 -3.06
C CYS A 500 3.76 -29.15 -1.54
N ASP A 501 2.50 -29.14 -1.08
CA ASP A 501 2.17 -28.97 0.33
C ASP A 501 2.73 -30.12 1.19
N GLY A 502 3.41 -29.79 2.29
CA GLY A 502 4.05 -30.78 3.17
C GLY A 502 5.35 -31.38 2.66
N MET A 503 5.90 -30.90 1.54
CA MET A 503 7.21 -31.32 1.02
C MET A 503 8.34 -30.43 1.51
N THR A 504 9.55 -30.97 1.55
CA THR A 504 10.80 -30.22 1.66
C THR A 504 11.20 -29.61 0.31
N TYR A 505 12.07 -28.61 0.31
CA TYR A 505 12.55 -28.04 -0.94
C TYR A 505 13.38 -29.04 -1.76
N GLU A 506 14.10 -29.94 -1.10
CA GLU A 506 14.87 -31.02 -1.73
C GLU A 506 13.95 -32.04 -2.43
N GLU A 507 12.83 -32.40 -1.79
CA GLU A 507 11.80 -33.25 -2.40
C GLU A 507 11.17 -32.56 -3.61
N ILE A 508 10.85 -31.26 -3.51
CA ILE A 508 10.29 -30.50 -4.64
C ILE A 508 11.28 -30.46 -5.81
N ALA A 509 12.57 -30.20 -5.56
CA ALA A 509 13.58 -30.21 -6.61
C ALA A 509 13.75 -31.59 -7.27
N THR A 510 13.49 -32.67 -6.52
CA THR A 510 13.59 -34.05 -7.01
C THR A 510 12.35 -34.48 -7.79
N PHE A 511 11.16 -34.23 -7.27
CA PHE A 511 9.89 -34.68 -7.86
C PHE A 511 9.30 -33.71 -8.89
N TYR A 512 9.61 -32.42 -8.77
CA TYR A 512 9.13 -31.33 -9.63
C TYR A 512 10.27 -30.35 -10.00
N PRO A 513 11.34 -30.82 -10.68
CA PRO A 513 12.49 -29.98 -11.02
C PRO A 513 12.12 -28.76 -11.87
N GLU A 514 11.15 -28.89 -12.77
CA GLU A 514 10.64 -27.79 -13.59
C GLU A 514 9.94 -26.70 -12.76
N ASP A 515 9.22 -27.07 -11.71
CA ASP A 515 8.58 -26.13 -10.78
C ASP A 515 9.61 -25.40 -9.93
N SER A 516 10.64 -26.12 -9.46
CA SER A 516 11.75 -25.51 -8.74
C SER A 516 12.45 -24.45 -9.59
N ALA A 517 12.79 -24.78 -10.84
CA ALA A 517 13.45 -23.86 -11.76
C ALA A 517 12.56 -22.64 -12.09
N SER A 518 11.29 -22.87 -12.41
CA SER A 518 10.34 -21.79 -12.74
C SER A 518 10.13 -20.83 -11.57
N ARG A 519 10.07 -21.38 -10.35
CA ARG A 519 9.95 -20.59 -9.12
C ARG A 519 11.21 -19.78 -8.82
N ASP A 520 12.39 -20.30 -9.12
CA ASP A 520 13.64 -19.58 -8.91
C ASP A 520 13.82 -18.46 -9.94
N GLU A 521 13.33 -18.64 -11.18
CA GLU A 521 13.35 -17.63 -12.23
C GLU A 521 12.41 -16.45 -11.94
N ASP A 522 11.14 -16.73 -11.60
CA ASP A 522 10.14 -15.70 -11.30
C ASP A 522 9.26 -16.09 -10.11
N LYS A 523 9.84 -15.98 -8.91
CA LYS A 523 9.18 -16.33 -7.65
C LYS A 523 7.88 -15.58 -7.39
N PHE A 524 7.73 -14.37 -7.92
CA PHE A 524 6.55 -13.56 -7.67
C PHE A 524 5.35 -14.03 -8.49
N ASN A 525 5.57 -14.33 -9.78
CA ASN A 525 4.51 -14.75 -10.69
C ASN A 525 4.35 -16.27 -10.80
N TYR A 526 5.34 -17.06 -10.40
CA TYR A 526 5.24 -18.51 -10.36
C TYR A 526 4.08 -18.92 -9.44
N ARG A 527 3.18 -19.74 -9.99
CA ARG A 527 2.03 -20.30 -9.28
C ARG A 527 2.25 -21.79 -9.09
N TYR A 528 2.19 -22.26 -7.84
CA TYR A 528 2.21 -23.70 -7.56
C TYR A 528 1.04 -24.41 -8.25
N ARG A 529 1.27 -25.65 -8.71
CA ARG A 529 0.22 -26.46 -9.34
C ARG A 529 -0.89 -26.74 -8.32
N GLY A 530 -2.09 -26.25 -8.62
CA GLY A 530 -3.23 -26.35 -7.69
C GLY A 530 -3.14 -25.42 -6.47
N GLY A 531 -2.19 -24.48 -6.45
CA GLY A 531 -1.98 -23.55 -5.35
C GLY A 531 -1.95 -22.09 -5.79
N GLU A 532 -1.14 -21.29 -5.08
CA GLU A 532 -1.05 -19.84 -5.20
C GLU A 532 0.34 -19.38 -5.68
N SER A 533 0.37 -18.17 -6.26
CA SER A 533 1.56 -17.34 -6.44
C SER A 533 1.58 -16.22 -5.39
N TYR A 534 2.71 -15.49 -5.25
CA TYR A 534 2.73 -14.27 -4.42
C TYR A 534 1.75 -13.21 -4.94
N ARG A 535 1.54 -13.14 -6.27
CA ARG A 535 0.52 -12.27 -6.87
C ARG A 535 -0.89 -12.61 -6.39
N ASP A 536 -1.23 -13.91 -6.31
CA ASP A 536 -2.54 -14.33 -5.78
C ASP A 536 -2.69 -13.96 -4.29
N VAL A 537 -1.60 -14.09 -3.52
CA VAL A 537 -1.56 -13.67 -2.12
C VAL A 537 -1.83 -12.17 -1.98
N VAL A 538 -1.22 -11.31 -2.81
CA VAL A 538 -1.50 -9.86 -2.82
C VAL A 538 -2.98 -9.59 -3.05
N VAL A 539 -3.60 -10.23 -4.04
CA VAL A 539 -5.04 -10.08 -4.30
C VAL A 539 -5.88 -10.56 -3.11
N ARG A 540 -5.53 -11.70 -2.51
CA ARG A 540 -6.22 -12.27 -1.34
C ARG A 540 -6.09 -11.39 -0.08
N LEU A 541 -4.98 -10.67 0.07
CA LEU A 541 -4.70 -9.81 1.21
C LEU A 541 -5.32 -8.42 1.09
N GLU A 542 -5.90 -8.04 -0.05
CA GLU A 542 -6.48 -6.72 -0.22
C GLU A 542 -7.50 -6.35 0.89
N PRO A 543 -8.47 -7.21 1.27
CA PRO A 543 -9.37 -6.91 2.38
C PRO A 543 -8.65 -6.75 3.73
N VAL A 544 -7.54 -7.46 3.94
CA VAL A 544 -6.72 -7.35 5.16
C VAL A 544 -6.04 -5.98 5.19
N ILE A 545 -5.44 -5.51 4.09
CA ILE A 545 -4.85 -4.17 3.99
C ILE A 545 -5.89 -3.08 4.26
N MET A 546 -7.11 -3.23 3.72
CA MET A 546 -8.19 -2.27 3.96
C MET A 546 -8.55 -2.18 5.44
N GLU A 547 -8.67 -3.31 6.12
CA GLU A 547 -8.99 -3.32 7.54
C GLU A 547 -7.79 -2.84 8.38
N LEU A 548 -6.54 -3.16 8.01
CA LEU A 548 -5.33 -2.65 8.68
C LEU A 548 -5.21 -1.13 8.64
N GLU A 549 -5.73 -0.49 7.59
CA GLU A 549 -5.76 0.97 7.51
C GLU A 549 -6.83 1.60 8.40
N ARG A 550 -7.84 0.84 8.84
CA ARG A 550 -8.91 1.29 9.76
C ARG A 550 -8.61 1.06 11.23
N GLN A 551 -7.85 0.01 11.53
CA GLN A 551 -7.58 -0.42 12.90
C GLN A 551 -6.56 0.48 13.60
N THR A 552 -6.59 0.47 14.93
CA THR A 552 -5.59 1.11 15.78
C THR A 552 -4.42 0.15 16.03
N ASN A 553 -4.12 -0.15 17.30
CA ASN A 553 -3.05 -1.09 17.63
C ASN A 553 -3.45 -2.51 17.24
N ILE A 554 -2.59 -3.18 16.49
CA ILE A 554 -2.83 -4.52 15.99
C ILE A 554 -1.57 -5.39 16.03
N LEU A 555 -1.74 -6.67 16.36
CA LEU A 555 -0.72 -7.70 16.21
C LEU A 555 -1.19 -8.74 15.20
N ILE A 556 -0.45 -8.90 14.11
CA ILE A 556 -0.67 -9.93 13.11
C ILE A 556 0.26 -11.11 13.38
N ILE A 557 -0.31 -12.29 13.64
CA ILE A 557 0.41 -13.56 13.72
C ILE A 557 0.16 -14.33 12.42
N GLY A 558 1.07 -14.15 11.48
CA GLY A 558 0.98 -14.70 10.13
C GLY A 558 2.03 -15.76 9.82
N HIS A 559 2.36 -15.87 8.55
CA HIS A 559 3.32 -16.83 8.01
C HIS A 559 4.36 -16.13 7.13
N GLN A 560 5.32 -16.89 6.62
CA GLN A 560 6.49 -16.28 5.99
C GLN A 560 6.15 -15.57 4.68
N ALA A 561 5.32 -16.16 3.80
CA ALA A 561 4.97 -15.49 2.55
C ALA A 561 3.99 -14.33 2.81
N ILE A 562 3.06 -14.53 3.74
CA ILE A 562 2.03 -13.54 4.09
C ILE A 562 2.64 -12.26 4.67
N LEU A 563 3.57 -12.36 5.62
CA LEU A 563 4.22 -11.19 6.21
C LEU A 563 5.21 -10.49 5.28
N ARG A 564 5.64 -11.13 4.19
CA ARG A 564 6.42 -10.45 3.14
C ARG A 564 5.54 -9.64 2.20
N ALA A 565 4.28 -10.05 2.06
CA ALA A 565 3.31 -9.39 1.18
C ALA A 565 2.61 -8.21 1.86
N LEU A 566 2.38 -8.30 3.18
CA LEU A 566 1.97 -7.18 4.04
C LEU A 566 3.12 -6.18 4.21
#